data_AF-A0A3R6HTB0-F1
#
_entry.id   AF-A0A3R6HTB0-F1
#
_cell.length_a   1.000
_cell.length_b   1.000
_cell.length_c   1.000
_cell.angle_alpha   90.00
_cell.angle_beta   90.00
_cell.angle_gamma   90.00
#
_symmetry.space_group_name_H-M   'P 1'
#
loop_
_entity.id
_entity.type
_entity.pdbx_description
1 polymer ?
#
loop_
_entity_poly.entity_id
_entity_poly.type
_entity_poly.pdbx_seq_one_letter_code
_entity_poly.pdbx_strand_id
1 'polypeptide(L)'
;MNKKKVKGLIQEVISSNIDSLEFGSDKHNAPLRKANSLLHDALIELGKSDWVSVEDELPPYGEEVFVTSKMAPDNVFKNRRVECTTVSKDGNDFIVLWEGRMARITHWKPIEKLEE
;
A
#
# COMPACT_ATOMS: atom_id res chain seq x y z
N MET A 1 5.76 -8.87 -1.73
CA MET A 1 4.68 -9.70 -2.32
C MET A 1 4.45 -9.36 -3.80
N ASN A 2 4.26 -10.35 -4.70
CA ASN A 2 3.90 -10.08 -6.11
C ASN A 2 2.40 -9.78 -6.23
N LYS A 3 2.01 -8.50 -6.08
CA LYS A 3 0.61 -8.05 -6.13
C LYS A 3 -0.10 -8.46 -7.43
N LYS A 4 0.59 -8.51 -8.57
CA LYS A 4 0.01 -8.93 -9.87
C LYS A 4 -0.38 -10.41 -9.85
N LYS A 5 0.51 -11.29 -9.36
CA LYS A 5 0.23 -12.73 -9.22
C LYS A 5 -0.92 -12.98 -8.24
N VAL A 6 -0.94 -12.29 -7.10
CA VAL A 6 -2.00 -12.41 -6.10
C VAL A 6 -3.36 -11.96 -6.66
N LYS A 7 -3.41 -10.82 -7.36
CA LYS A 7 -4.65 -10.37 -8.03
C LYS A 7 -5.17 -11.40 -9.04
N GLY A 8 -4.28 -12.00 -9.84
CA GLY A 8 -4.65 -13.04 -10.80
C GLY A 8 -5.27 -14.27 -10.15
N LEU A 9 -4.66 -14.78 -9.07
CA LEU A 9 -5.19 -15.94 -8.32
C LEU A 9 -6.57 -15.66 -7.71
N ILE A 10 -6.78 -14.46 -7.15
CA ILE A 10 -8.09 -14.07 -6.59
C ILE A 10 -9.16 -13.99 -7.69
N GLN A 11 -8.82 -13.41 -8.84
CA GLN A 11 -9.73 -13.34 -9.99
C GLN A 11 -10.09 -14.73 -10.52
N GLU A 12 -9.14 -15.66 -10.58
CA GLU A 12 -9.36 -17.05 -11.01
C GLU A 12 -10.34 -17.79 -10.08
N VAL A 13 -10.21 -17.60 -8.76
CA VAL A 13 -11.15 -18.18 -7.77
C VAL A 13 -12.55 -17.59 -7.91
N ILE A 14 -12.67 -16.26 -8.07
CA ILE A 14 -13.97 -15.61 -8.27
C ILE A 14 -14.66 -16.16 -9.53
N SER A 15 -13.95 -16.26 -10.65
CA SER A 15 -14.51 -16.79 -11.91
C SER A 15 -14.95 -18.25 -11.78
N SER A 16 -14.10 -19.11 -11.20
CA SER A 16 -14.43 -20.53 -10.99
C SER A 16 -15.68 -20.72 -10.10
N ASN A 17 -15.85 -19.83 -9.12
CA ASN A 17 -17.02 -19.85 -8.25
C ASN A 17 -18.29 -19.34 -8.95
N ILE A 18 -18.19 -18.37 -9.86
CA ILE A 18 -19.34 -17.89 -10.66
C ILE A 18 -19.87 -19.01 -11.55
N ASP A 19 -18.98 -19.75 -12.23
CA ASP A 19 -19.36 -20.91 -13.04
C ASP A 19 -20.06 -22.01 -12.21
N SER A 20 -19.73 -22.11 -10.92
CA SER A 20 -20.35 -23.07 -9.99
C SER A 20 -21.72 -22.61 -9.45
N LEU A 21 -22.01 -21.30 -9.45
CA LEU A 21 -23.27 -20.72 -8.95
C LEU A 21 -24.44 -20.92 -9.92
N GLU A 22 -24.18 -21.22 -11.20
CA GLU A 22 -25.21 -21.59 -12.19
C GLU A 22 -25.83 -22.97 -11.90
N PHE A 23 -25.16 -23.82 -11.10
CA PHE A 23 -25.64 -25.14 -10.69
C PHE A 23 -26.35 -25.09 -9.31
N GLY A 24 -27.65 -24.76 -9.30
CA GLY A 24 -28.57 -25.15 -8.21
C GLY A 24 -28.94 -24.09 -7.16
N SER A 25 -30.03 -24.36 -6.44
CA SER A 25 -30.82 -23.40 -5.64
C SER A 25 -30.03 -22.58 -4.59
N ASP A 26 -30.51 -21.35 -4.38
CA ASP A 26 -29.86 -20.26 -3.63
C ASP A 26 -29.29 -20.56 -2.24
N LYS A 27 -29.80 -21.57 -1.52
CA LYS A 27 -29.37 -21.85 -0.14
C LYS A 27 -28.02 -22.56 -0.05
N HIS A 28 -27.70 -23.45 -0.99
CA HIS A 28 -26.42 -24.17 -1.00
C HIS A 28 -25.26 -23.28 -1.46
N ASN A 29 -25.59 -22.20 -2.17
CA ASN A 29 -24.65 -21.29 -2.81
C ASN A 29 -24.33 -20.04 -1.96
N ALA A 30 -25.02 -19.83 -0.83
CA ALA A 30 -24.81 -18.69 0.05
C ALA A 30 -23.36 -18.57 0.61
N PRO A 31 -22.68 -19.66 1.02
CA PRO A 31 -21.28 -19.59 1.45
C PRO A 31 -20.33 -19.16 0.32
N LEU A 32 -20.56 -19.65 -0.90
CA LEU A 32 -19.77 -19.29 -2.09
C LEU A 32 -19.95 -17.82 -2.46
N ARG A 33 -21.18 -17.30 -2.41
CA ARG A 33 -21.45 -15.86 -2.62
C ARG A 33 -20.74 -15.00 -1.59
N LYS A 34 -20.76 -15.40 -0.31
CA LYS A 34 -20.05 -14.68 0.76
C LYS A 34 -18.54 -14.70 0.53
N ALA A 35 -17.97 -15.84 0.14
CA ALA A 35 -16.55 -15.95 -0.19
C ALA A 35 -16.17 -15.03 -1.37
N ASN A 36 -16.96 -15.00 -2.45
CA ASN A 36 -16.72 -14.10 -3.58
C ASN A 36 -16.79 -12.63 -3.18
N SER A 37 -17.75 -12.23 -2.33
CA SER A 37 -17.82 -10.86 -1.81
C SER A 37 -16.55 -10.45 -1.08
N LEU A 38 -16.06 -11.30 -0.17
CA LEU A 38 -14.82 -11.04 0.58
C LEU A 38 -13.59 -10.98 -0.34
N LEU A 39 -13.54 -11.80 -1.39
CA LEU A 39 -12.48 -11.77 -2.38
C LEU A 39 -12.50 -10.48 -3.22
N HIS A 40 -13.68 -9.96 -3.55
CA HIS A 40 -13.82 -8.63 -4.18
C HIS A 40 -13.33 -7.52 -3.24
N ASP A 41 -13.71 -7.55 -1.97
CA ASP A 41 -13.23 -6.58 -0.98
C ASP A 41 -11.70 -6.65 -0.84
N ALA A 42 -11.12 -7.85 -0.84
CA ALA A 42 -9.67 -8.04 -0.83
C ALA A 42 -8.98 -7.48 -2.08
N LEU A 43 -9.58 -7.58 -3.27
CA LEU A 43 -9.06 -6.95 -4.50
C LEU A 43 -9.09 -5.42 -4.41
N ILE A 44 -10.15 -4.85 -3.83
CA ILE A 44 -10.27 -3.41 -3.59
C ILE A 44 -9.16 -2.96 -2.64
N GLU A 45 -8.97 -3.67 -1.52
CA GLU A 45 -7.93 -3.37 -0.53
C GLU A 45 -6.52 -3.49 -1.13
N LEU A 46 -6.25 -4.56 -1.90
CA LEU A 46 -5.00 -4.74 -2.67
C LEU A 46 -4.78 -3.67 -3.74
N GLY A 47 -5.84 -2.99 -4.15
CA GLY A 47 -5.83 -1.86 -5.07
C GLY A 47 -5.52 -0.53 -4.40
N LYS A 48 -5.70 -0.42 -3.09
CA LYS A 48 -5.34 0.79 -2.34
C LYS A 48 -3.84 0.97 -2.35
N SER A 49 -3.45 2.23 -2.47
CA SER A 49 -2.07 2.64 -2.38
C SER A 49 -1.62 2.52 -0.93
N ASP A 50 -0.52 1.81 -0.67
CA ASP A 50 0.09 1.77 0.67
C ASP A 50 0.70 3.13 1.06
N TRP A 51 0.68 4.10 0.15
CA TRP A 51 1.19 5.45 0.34
C TRP A 51 0.20 6.31 1.12
N VAL A 52 0.64 6.77 2.29
CA VAL A 52 -0.04 7.71 3.17
C VAL A 52 0.43 9.13 2.85
N SER A 53 -0.49 10.07 2.72
CA SER A 53 -0.13 11.49 2.52
C SER A 53 0.44 12.05 3.82
N VAL A 54 1.50 12.86 3.72
CA VAL A 54 2.04 13.61 4.87
C VAL A 54 1.07 14.65 5.45
N GLU A 55 0.04 15.01 4.69
CA GLU A 55 -1.05 15.89 5.14
C GLU A 55 -2.07 15.14 6.01
N ASP A 56 -2.20 13.82 5.81
CA ASP A 56 -3.12 12.98 6.57
C ASP A 56 -2.44 12.48 7.85
N GLU A 57 -1.23 11.95 7.72
CA GLU A 57 -0.47 11.37 8.83
C GLU A 57 1.03 11.43 8.55
N LEU A 58 1.83 11.62 9.60
CA LEU A 58 3.29 11.55 9.55
C LEU A 58 3.77 10.28 10.26
N PRO A 59 4.83 9.63 9.74
CA PRO A 59 5.40 8.48 10.44
C PRO A 59 6.03 8.92 11.77
N PRO A 60 6.19 7.99 12.73
CA PRO A 60 6.94 8.24 13.96
C PRO A 60 8.36 8.74 13.69
N TYR A 61 8.89 9.55 14.61
CA TYR A 61 10.28 9.99 14.55
C TYR A 61 11.23 8.79 14.69
N GLY A 62 12.31 8.81 13.91
CA GLY A 62 13.32 7.75 13.90
C GLY A 62 12.97 6.52 13.07
N GLU A 63 11.71 6.37 12.63
CA GLU A 63 11.28 5.26 11.80
C GLU A 63 11.70 5.44 10.34
N GLU A 64 12.37 4.43 9.77
CA GLU A 64 12.73 4.41 8.36
C GLU A 64 11.53 3.94 7.53
N VAL A 65 11.12 4.79 6.59
CA VAL A 65 9.97 4.57 5.72
C VAL A 65 10.36 4.79 4.27
N PHE A 66 9.60 4.24 3.33
CA PHE A 66 9.70 4.67 1.94
C PHE A 66 8.97 6.00 1.78
N VAL A 67 9.56 6.94 1.06
CA VAL A 67 8.98 8.26 0.75
C VAL A 67 8.96 8.52 -0.76
N THR A 68 8.01 9.35 -1.19
CA THR A 68 7.90 9.83 -2.58
C THR A 68 7.26 11.22 -2.66
N SER A 69 7.33 11.82 -3.84
CA SER A 69 6.71 13.11 -4.14
C SER A 69 5.63 12.97 -5.22
N LYS A 70 4.50 13.68 -5.07
CA LYS A 70 3.50 13.83 -6.14
C LYS A 70 4.10 14.36 -7.45
N MET A 71 5.17 15.16 -7.37
CA MET A 71 5.86 15.69 -8.56
C MET A 71 6.77 14.66 -9.25
N ALA A 72 7.15 13.59 -8.56
CA ALA A 72 8.04 12.55 -9.06
C ALA A 72 7.70 11.21 -8.38
N PRO A 73 6.53 10.61 -8.69
CA PRO A 73 6.00 9.47 -7.94
C PRO A 73 6.87 8.21 -8.07
N ASP A 74 7.57 8.06 -9.20
CA ASP A 74 8.50 6.96 -9.46
C ASP A 74 9.78 7.06 -8.62
N ASN A 75 10.07 8.24 -8.06
CA ASN A 75 11.28 8.50 -7.31
C ASN A 75 11.13 8.11 -5.84
N VAL A 76 11.13 6.80 -5.58
CA VAL A 76 11.00 6.20 -4.25
C VAL A 76 12.36 6.04 -3.55
N PHE A 77 12.44 6.35 -2.26
CA PHE A 77 13.64 6.17 -1.44
C PHE A 77 13.31 6.00 0.03
N LYS A 78 14.29 5.51 0.79
CA LYS A 78 14.23 5.42 2.23
C LYS A 78 14.54 6.78 2.85
N ASN A 79 13.74 7.19 3.82
CA ASN A 79 13.99 8.37 4.63
C ASN A 79 13.34 8.18 6.01
N ARG A 80 13.61 9.11 6.93
CA ARG A 80 13.01 9.13 8.26
C ARG A 80 12.81 10.55 8.74
N ARG A 81 11.88 10.73 9.67
CA ARG A 81 11.73 11.99 10.39
C ARG A 81 12.72 12.06 11.55
N VAL A 82 13.31 13.23 11.79
CA VAL A 82 14.23 13.44 12.92
C VAL A 82 13.92 14.74 13.68
N GLU A 83 13.97 14.67 15.01
CA GLU A 83 13.71 15.83 15.88
C GLU A 83 14.91 16.80 15.94
N CYS A 84 16.12 16.33 15.64
CA CYS A 84 17.33 17.14 15.80
C CYS A 84 17.38 18.35 14.86
N THR A 85 18.11 19.39 15.30
CA THR A 85 18.33 20.64 14.54
C THR A 85 19.63 20.63 13.73
N THR A 86 20.47 19.61 13.91
CA THR A 86 21.80 19.50 13.29
C THR A 86 21.77 19.00 11.85
N VAL A 87 20.62 18.48 11.41
CA VAL A 87 20.41 17.95 10.06
C VAL A 87 19.44 18.85 9.32
N SER A 88 19.72 19.13 8.04
CA SER A 88 18.79 19.87 7.18
C SER A 88 17.52 19.05 6.94
N LYS A 89 16.36 19.67 7.14
CA LYS A 89 15.06 19.01 7.07
C LYS A 89 14.08 19.78 6.19
N ASP A 90 13.08 19.07 5.67
CA ASP A 90 11.93 19.68 5.03
C ASP A 90 10.88 20.14 6.07
N GLY A 91 9.77 20.71 5.59
CA GLY A 91 8.69 21.19 6.46
C GLY A 91 7.96 20.11 7.25
N ASN A 92 8.22 18.83 7.00
CA ASN A 92 7.63 17.67 7.67
C ASN A 92 8.68 16.89 8.50
N ASP A 93 9.85 17.49 8.74
CA ASP A 93 10.99 16.92 9.45
C ASP A 93 11.70 15.74 8.77
N PHE A 94 11.47 15.49 7.49
CA PHE A 94 12.26 14.50 6.76
C PHE A 94 13.65 15.05 6.42
N ILE A 95 14.66 14.18 6.44
CA ILE A 95 16.04 14.57 6.13
C ILE A 95 16.15 14.98 4.66
N VAL A 96 16.73 16.15 4.40
CA VAL A 96 17.03 16.64 3.05
C VAL A 96 18.39 16.10 2.62
N LEU A 97 18.39 15.18 1.65
CA LEU A 97 19.61 14.63 1.06
C LEU A 97 20.05 15.52 -0.12
N TRP A 98 21.30 15.98 -0.07
CA TRP A 98 21.89 16.87 -1.09
C TRP A 98 22.00 16.25 -2.49
N GLU A 99 22.05 14.92 -2.60
CA GLU A 99 22.30 14.19 -3.87
C GLU A 99 21.07 13.91 -4.75
N GLY A 100 20.04 14.77 -4.71
CA GLY A 100 19.17 14.90 -5.89
C GLY A 100 17.68 14.57 -5.73
N ARG A 101 17.01 15.08 -4.70
CA ARG A 101 15.53 15.06 -4.67
C ARG A 101 14.96 16.43 -4.33
N MET A 102 14.91 17.29 -5.35
CA MET A 102 14.33 18.64 -5.28
C MET A 102 12.82 18.67 -5.01
N ALA A 103 12.14 17.53 -5.09
CA ALA A 103 10.71 17.47 -4.88
C ALA A 103 10.39 17.23 -3.40
N ARG A 104 9.59 18.12 -2.81
CA ARG A 104 9.07 17.99 -1.44
C ARG A 104 8.45 16.60 -1.24
N ILE A 105 8.76 15.97 -0.11
CA ILE A 105 8.15 14.69 0.26
C ILE A 105 6.67 14.94 0.55
N THR A 106 5.82 14.13 -0.07
CA THR A 106 4.36 14.27 0.05
C THR A 106 3.67 13.00 0.50
N HIS A 107 4.30 11.83 0.28
CA HIS A 107 3.75 10.56 0.72
C HIS A 107 4.83 9.69 1.32
N TRP A 108 4.42 8.82 2.22
CA TRP A 108 5.27 7.81 2.83
C TRP A 108 4.53 6.47 2.91
N LYS A 109 5.27 5.38 3.08
CA LYS A 109 4.69 4.08 3.41
C LYS A 109 5.64 3.30 4.30
N PRO A 110 5.13 2.47 5.23
CA PRO A 110 5.97 1.68 6.10
C PRO A 110 6.84 0.71 5.30
N ILE A 111 8.03 0.42 5.82
CA ILE A 111 8.87 -0.67 5.33
C ILE A 111 8.47 -1.92 6.12
N GLU A 112 7.88 -2.91 5.44
CA GLU A 112 7.63 -4.22 6.04
C GLU A 112 8.98 -4.79 6.52
N LYS A 113 9.16 -4.90 7.83
CA LYS A 113 10.25 -5.69 8.39
C LYS A 113 9.90 -7.15 8.11
N LEU A 114 10.75 -7.85 7.37
CA LEU A 114 10.67 -9.31 7.33
C LEU A 114 10.98 -9.77 8.75
N GLU A 115 10.03 -10.42 9.41
CA GLU A 115 10.28 -11.10 10.69
C GLU A 115 11.45 -12.09 10.49
N GLU A 116 12.45 -12.04 11.38
CA GLU A 116 13.61 -12.94 11.39
C GLU A 116 13.24 -14.37 11.77
#